data_AF-A0A7K4A1E8-F1
#
_entry.id   AF-A0A7K4A1E8-F1
#
_cell.length_a   1.000
_cell.length_b   1.000
_cell.length_c   1.000
_cell.angle_alpha   90.00
_cell.angle_beta   90.00
_cell.angle_gamma   90.00
#
_symmetry.space_group_name_H-M   'P 1'
#
loop_
_entity.id
_entity.type
_entity.pdbx_description
1 polymer ?
#
loop_
_entity_poly.entity_id
_entity_poly.type
_entity_poly.pdbx_seq_one_letter_code
_entity_poly.pdbx_strand_id
1 'polypeptide(L)' 'NGNKRTIWVDAKVNENPQVMRDIKDKFLRYYSVTLGNYDVTKHFLSVNPRVIEVDATR' A
#
# COMPACT_ATOMS: atom_id res chain seq x y z
N ASN A 1 19.08 -8.50 -20.94
CA ASN A 1 18.01 -7.79 -20.20
C ASN A 1 17.24 -8.79 -19.36
N GLY A 2 17.62 -8.90 -18.08
CA GLY A 2 17.15 -9.93 -17.15
C GLY A 2 15.70 -9.76 -16.72
N ASN A 3 15.09 -10.88 -16.31
CA ASN A 3 13.70 -11.10 -15.95
C ASN A 3 13.33 -10.42 -14.60
N LYS A 4 13.60 -9.13 -14.45
CA LYS A 4 13.34 -8.37 -13.23
C LYS A 4 11.82 -8.17 -13.05
N ARG A 5 11.33 -8.39 -11.83
CA ARG A 5 9.93 -8.20 -11.44
C ARG A 5 9.87 -7.46 -10.11
N THR A 6 8.92 -6.54 -9.97
CA THR A 6 8.55 -6.00 -8.66
C THR A 6 7.75 -7.07 -7.93
N ILE A 7 8.23 -7.49 -6.76
CA ILE A 7 7.51 -8.42 -5.89
C ILE A 7 6.86 -7.60 -4.77
N TRP A 8 5.56 -7.78 -4.54
CA TRP A 8 4.82 -7.11 -3.48
C TRP A 8 3.78 -8.04 -2.86
N VAL A 9 3.35 -7.71 -1.65
CA VAL A 9 2.40 -8.51 -0.88
C VAL A 9 1.04 -7.83 -0.90
N ASP A 10 0.01 -8.61 -1.17
CA ASP A 10 -1.39 -8.22 -0.98
C ASP A 10 -1.92 -8.91 0.29
N ALA A 11 -1.84 -8.18 1.40
CA ALA A 11 -2.27 -8.67 2.71
C ALA A 11 -3.76 -8.38 2.91
N LYS A 12 -4.58 -9.43 3.01
CA LYS A 12 -5.98 -9.34 3.41
C LYS A 12 -6.06 -9.25 4.93
N VAL A 13 -6.60 -8.16 5.43
CA VAL A 13 -6.76 -7.88 6.87
C VAL A 13 -8.19 -7.41 7.14
N ASN A 14 -8.66 -7.62 8.36
CA ASN A 14 -9.91 -7.02 8.80
C ASN A 14 -9.72 -5.50 8.91
N GLU A 15 -10.57 -4.72 8.23
CA GLU A 15 -10.49 -3.26 8.29
C GLU A 15 -10.69 -2.77 9.72
N ASN A 16 -9.79 -1.87 10.16
CA ASN A 16 -9.87 -1.24 11.47
C ASN A 16 -10.10 0.28 11.33
N PRO A 17 -11.32 0.77 11.63
CA PRO A 17 -11.64 2.19 11.52
C PRO A 17 -10.76 3.11 12.37
N GLN A 18 -10.28 2.63 13.53
CA GLN A 18 -9.38 3.41 14.40
C GLN A 18 -8.03 3.62 13.73
N VAL A 19 -7.46 2.58 13.13
CA VAL A 19 -6.19 2.68 12.38
C VAL A 19 -6.33 3.65 11.22
N MET A 20 -7.44 3.57 10.46
CA MET A 20 -7.67 4.48 9.33
C MET A 20 -7.84 5.94 9.77
N ARG A 21 -8.46 6.19 10.93
CA ARG A 21 -8.56 7.53 11.52
C ARG A 21 -7.18 8.05 11.92
N ASP A 22 -6.40 7.24 12.63
CA ASP A 22 -5.06 7.62 13.09
C ASP A 22 -4.11 7.93 11.94
N ILE A 23 -4.20 7.18 10.83
CA ILE A 23 -3.46 7.47 9.60
C ILE A 23 -3.83 8.86 9.09
N LYS A 24 -5.14 9.15 8.92
CA LYS A 24 -5.59 10.47 8.43
C LYS A 24 -5.11 11.61 9.33
N ASP A 25 -5.25 11.46 10.65
CA ASP A 25 -4.86 12.49 11.62
C ASP A 25 -3.35 12.74 11.60
N LYS A 26 -2.53 11.69 11.43
CA LYS A 26 -1.07 11.83 11.30
C LYS A 26 -0.67 12.49 9.99
N PHE A 27 -1.31 12.14 8.87
CA PHE A 27 -1.04 12.78 7.58
C PHE A 27 -1.35 14.28 7.63
N LEU A 28 -2.43 14.69 8.29
CA LEU A 28 -2.79 16.10 8.43
C LEU A 28 -1.82 16.90 9.31
N ARG A 29 -1.21 16.27 10.33
CA ARG A 29 -0.39 16.97 11.31
C ARG A 29 1.11 16.93 11.02
N TYR A 30 1.60 15.84 10.46
CA TYR A 30 3.03 15.53 10.45
C TYR A 30 3.59 15.26 9.06
N TYR A 31 2.75 15.07 8.03
CA TYR A 31 3.21 14.84 6.67
C TYR A 31 3.08 16.11 5.84
N SER A 32 4.01 16.28 4.90
CA SER A 32 4.01 17.38 3.93
C SER A 32 3.17 17.09 2.69
N VAL A 33 2.67 15.85 2.54
CA VAL A 33 1.85 15.39 1.42
C VAL A 33 0.48 14.95 1.89
N THR A 34 -0.50 15.00 1.00
CA THR A 34 -1.85 14.48 1.28
C THR A 34 -1.88 12.96 1.17
N LEU A 35 -2.79 12.32 1.90
CA LEU A 35 -2.98 10.86 1.83
C LEU A 35 -3.26 10.38 0.39
N GLY A 36 -4.03 11.15 -0.39
CA GLY A 36 -4.35 10.81 -1.78
C GLY A 36 -3.16 10.83 -2.74
N ASN A 37 -2.05 11.48 -2.38
CA ASN A 37 -0.81 11.52 -3.15
C ASN A 37 0.27 10.59 -2.59
N TYR A 38 -0.02 9.86 -1.50
CA TYR A 38 0.94 8.97 -0.85
C TYR A 38 1.01 7.60 -1.52
N ASP A 39 -0.13 7.10 -2.00
CA ASP A 39 -0.21 5.78 -2.61
C ASP A 39 0.59 5.70 -3.92
N VAL A 40 1.34 4.61 -4.07
CA VAL A 40 2.08 4.31 -5.30
C VAL A 40 1.06 3.93 -6.38
N THR A 41 0.92 4.78 -7.39
CA THR A 41 0.03 4.49 -8.52
C THR A 41 0.57 3.32 -9.35
N LYS A 42 -0.34 2.58 -9.98
CA LYS A 42 -0.02 1.44 -10.87
C LYS A 42 1.01 1.79 -11.97
N HIS A 43 1.14 3.08 -12.30
CA HIS A 43 2.10 3.58 -13.27
C HIS A 43 3.58 3.30 -12.88
N PHE A 44 3.89 3.23 -11.58
CA PHE A 44 5.24 2.97 -11.09
C PHE A 44 5.55 1.48 -10.87
N LEU A 45 4.54 0.61 -10.98
CA LEU A 45 4.77 -0.84 -10.88
C LEU A 45 5.38 -1.35 -12.20
N SER A 46 6.33 -2.27 -12.08
CA SER A 46 6.89 -2.97 -13.26
C SER A 46 5.75 -3.58 -14.09
N VAL A 47 5.90 -3.65 -15.42
CA VAL A 47 4.90 -4.20 -16.36
C VAL A 47 4.37 -5.59 -15.96
N ASN A 48 5.16 -6.39 -15.24
CA ASN A 48 4.76 -7.70 -14.73
C ASN A 48 5.14 -7.86 -13.25
N PRO A 49 4.36 -7.27 -12.32
CA PRO A 49 4.63 -7.41 -10.90
C PRO A 49 4.18 -8.81 -10.44
N ARG A 50 4.95 -9.42 -9.53
CA ARG A 50 4.54 -10.65 -8.86
C ARG A 50 3.86 -10.27 -7.53
N VAL A 51 2.56 -10.50 -7.45
CA VAL A 51 1.79 -10.33 -6.20
C VAL A 51 1.84 -11.63 -5.41
N ILE A 52 2.06 -11.52 -4.10
CA ILE A 52 1.91 -12.63 -3.14
C ILE A 52 0.72 -12.31 -2.27
N GLU A 53 -0.36 -13.06 -2.43
CA GLU A 53 -1.56 -12.90 -1.61
C GLU A 53 -1.36 -13.58 -0.25
N VAL A 54 -1.67 -12.87 0.83
CA VAL A 54 -1.57 -13.37 2.21
C VAL A 54 -2.87 -13.06 2.93
N ASP A 55 -3.54 -14.09 3.45
CA ASP A 55 -4.72 -13.94 4.28
C ASP A 55 -4.33 -13.87 5.76
N ALA A 56 -4.47 -12.68 6.35
CA ALA A 56 -4.22 -12.39 7.76
C ALA A 56 -5.53 -12.05 8.51
N THR A 57 -6.68 -12.51 7.99
CA THR A 57 -7.99 -12.38 8.66
C THR A 57 -8.25 -13.46 9.72
N ARG A 58 -7.36 -14.45 9.81
CA ARG A 58 -7.45 -15.62 10.70
C ARG A 58 -6.66 -15.47 11.99
#